data_AF-S5NF02-F1
#
_entry.id   AF-S5NF02-F1
#
_cell.length_a   1.000
_cell.length_b   1.000
_cell.length_c   1.000
_cell.angle_alpha   90.00
_cell.angle_beta   90.00
_cell.angle_gamma   90.00
#
_symmetry.space_group_name_H-M   'P 1'
#
loop_
_entity.id
_entity.type
_entity.pdbx_description
1 polymer ?
#
loop_
_entity_poly.entity_id
_entity_poly.type
_entity_poly.pdbx_seq_one_letter_code
_entity_poly.pdbx_strand_id
1 'polypeptide(L)'
;MHKRIVAKVEFNGIRYSHSSDLIAELGADVLTVSKRLGHSSPAVTLRYYAHMFDRNDELIADKMVVSMDLTPAKQSQVKFNGNQVVFY
;
A
#
# COMPACT_ATOMS: atom_id res chain seq x y z
N MET A 1 25.73 17.36 -28.23
CA MET A 1 24.30 17.68 -28.02
C MET A 1 23.71 16.62 -27.09
N HIS A 2 23.38 16.98 -25.86
CA HIS A 2 22.76 16.06 -24.89
C HIS A 2 21.30 15.86 -25.28
N LYS A 3 21.00 14.73 -25.92
CA LYS A 3 19.64 14.30 -26.24
C LYS A 3 18.93 14.00 -24.92
N ARG A 4 18.25 15.00 -24.35
CA ARG A 4 17.25 14.77 -23.31
C ARG A 4 16.17 13.89 -23.93
N ILE A 5 16.16 12.61 -23.54
CA ILE A 5 15.05 11.71 -23.83
C ILE A 5 13.90 12.19 -22.96
N VAL A 6 13.06 13.08 -23.51
CA VAL A 6 11.76 13.35 -22.92
C VAL A 6 10.94 12.11 -23.22
N ALA A 7 10.85 11.19 -22.25
CA ALA A 7 9.97 10.04 -22.37
C ALA A 7 8.57 10.60 -22.66
N LYS A 8 7.97 10.19 -23.78
CA LYS A 8 6.60 10.59 -24.13
C LYS A 8 5.69 10.01 -23.05
N VAL A 9 5.29 10.82 -22.08
CA VAL A 9 4.37 10.40 -21.02
C VAL A 9 2.99 10.29 -21.65
N GLU A 10 2.53 9.05 -21.84
CA GLU A 10 1.17 8.79 -22.28
C GLU A 10 0.19 9.28 -21.19
N PHE A 11 -1.01 9.74 -21.57
CA PHE A 11 -2.01 10.27 -20.63
C PHE A 11 -2.32 9.30 -19.48
N ASN A 12 -2.26 7.99 -19.73
CA ASN A 12 -2.44 6.96 -18.71
C ASN A 12 -1.32 6.97 -17.66
N GLY A 13 -0.09 7.34 -18.03
CA GLY A 13 1.04 7.50 -17.12
C GLY A 13 0.81 8.61 -16.10
N ILE A 14 0.14 9.70 -16.49
CA ILE A 14 -0.23 10.79 -15.58
C ILE A 14 -1.28 10.34 -14.56
N ARG A 15 -2.28 9.57 -14.99
CA ARG A 15 -3.29 9.01 -14.07
C ARG A 15 -2.67 8.02 -13.09
N TYR A 16 -1.72 7.22 -13.56
CA TYR A 16 -0.99 6.28 -12.72
C TYR A 16 -0.13 7.03 -11.68
N SER A 17 0.67 8.02 -12.11
CA SER A 17 1.51 8.79 -11.20
C SER A 17 0.70 9.58 -10.17
N HIS A 18 -0.46 10.13 -10.56
CA HIS A 18 -1.35 10.80 -9.62
C HIS A 18 -1.91 9.83 -8.57
N SER A 19 -2.32 8.64 -9.00
CA SER A 19 -2.85 7.61 -8.09
C SER A 19 -1.76 7.10 -7.15
N SER A 20 -0.53 6.92 -7.64
CA SER A 20 0.59 6.50 -6.81
C SER A 20 0.93 7.52 -5.74
N ASP A 21 0.95 8.82 -6.07
CA ASP A 21 1.19 9.89 -5.10
C ASP A 21 0.14 9.90 -3.99
N LEU A 22 -1.14 9.78 -4.35
CA LEU A 22 -2.24 9.75 -3.39
C LEU A 22 -2.09 8.58 -2.41
N ILE A 23 -1.69 7.41 -2.89
CA ILE A 23 -1.61 6.20 -2.06
C ILE A 23 -0.32 6.18 -1.26
N ALA A 24 0.83 6.30 -1.93
CA ALA A 24 2.14 6.05 -1.33
C ALA A 24 2.63 7.22 -0.47
N GLU A 25 2.45 8.46 -0.94
CA GLU A 25 2.99 9.64 -0.27
C GLU A 25 1.97 10.24 0.71
N LEU A 26 0.70 10.32 0.31
CA LEU A 26 -0.35 10.92 1.13
C LEU A 26 -1.10 9.92 2.02
N GLY A 27 -0.90 8.61 1.83
CA GLY A 27 -1.56 7.56 2.61
C GLY A 27 -3.08 7.56 2.47
N ALA A 28 -3.62 8.02 1.33
CA ALA A 28 -5.06 8.11 1.13
C ALA A 28 -5.71 6.72 1.07
N ASP A 29 -6.87 6.57 1.71
CA ASP A 29 -7.59 5.30 1.69
C ASP A 29 -8.22 5.00 0.31
N VAL A 30 -8.53 3.72 0.08
CA VAL A 30 -9.05 3.22 -1.19
C VAL A 30 -10.35 3.90 -1.64
N LEU A 31 -11.23 4.29 -0.72
CA LEU A 31 -12.49 4.95 -1.06
C LEU A 31 -12.24 6.39 -1.49
N THR A 32 -11.36 7.10 -0.80
CA THR A 32 -10.92 8.46 -1.17
C THR A 32 -10.29 8.47 -2.56
N VAL A 33 -9.34 7.56 -2.82
CA VAL A 33 -8.69 7.44 -4.13
C VAL A 33 -9.70 7.07 -5.21
N SER A 34 -10.59 6.10 -4.96
CA SER A 34 -11.64 5.70 -5.90
C SER A 34 -12.53 6.87 -6.33
N LYS A 35 -13.03 7.66 -5.37
CA LYS A 35 -13.84 8.85 -5.63
C LYS A 35 -13.06 9.91 -6.41
N ARG A 36 -11.79 10.14 -6.04
CA ARG A 36 -10.92 11.13 -6.69
C ARG A 36 -10.64 10.80 -8.16
N LEU A 37 -10.50 9.52 -8.48
CA LEU A 37 -10.29 9.03 -9.85
C LEU A 37 -11.57 8.92 -10.67
N GLY A 38 -12.74 9.03 -10.02
CA GLY A 38 -14.04 8.84 -10.67
C GLY A 38 -14.33 7.38 -11.01
N HIS A 39 -13.80 6.43 -10.23
CA HIS A 39 -14.08 5.02 -10.43
C HIS A 39 -15.50 4.67 -9.97
N SER A 40 -16.17 3.78 -10.70
CA SER A 40 -17.52 3.32 -10.38
C SER A 40 -17.60 2.55 -9.06
N SER A 41 -16.49 1.95 -8.61
CA SER A 41 -16.39 1.32 -7.30
C SER A 41 -14.93 1.27 -6.81
N PRO A 42 -14.70 1.12 -5.49
CA PRO A 42 -13.38 0.89 -4.93
C PRO A 42 -12.70 -0.38 -5.47
N ALA A 43 -13.47 -1.39 -5.88
CA ALA A 43 -12.93 -2.61 -6.47
C ALA A 43 -12.14 -2.34 -7.76
N VAL A 44 -12.54 -1.34 -8.56
CA VAL A 44 -11.78 -0.92 -9.74
C VAL A 44 -10.42 -0.36 -9.33
N THR A 45 -10.36 0.46 -8.27
CA THR A 45 -9.09 0.97 -7.73
C THR A 45 -8.19 -0.16 -7.25
N LEU A 46 -8.73 -1.10 -6.46
CA LEU A 46 -7.96 -2.23 -5.95
C LEU A 46 -7.43 -3.12 -7.07
N ARG A 47 -8.19 -3.32 -8.15
CA ARG A 47 -7.72 -4.10 -9.30
C ARG A 47 -6.39 -3.59 -9.87
N TYR A 48 -6.16 -2.28 -9.84
CA TYR A 48 -4.94 -1.69 -10.40
C TYR A 48 -3.89 -1.35 -9.34
N TYR A 49 -4.30 -0.98 -8.14
CA TYR A 49 -3.42 -0.37 -7.14
C TYR A 49 -3.34 -1.13 -5.82
N ALA A 50 -3.94 -2.33 -5.69
CA ALA A 50 -3.91 -3.11 -4.45
C ALA A 50 -2.49 -3.27 -3.88
N HIS A 51 -1.52 -3.56 -4.74
CA HIS A 51 -0.10 -3.73 -4.36
C HIS A 51 0.52 -2.50 -3.68
N MET A 52 -0.08 -1.31 -3.83
CA MET A 52 0.39 -0.09 -3.18
C MET A 52 -0.15 0.07 -1.75
N PHE A 53 -1.15 -0.73 -1.36
CA PHE A 53 -1.74 -0.74 -0.03
C PHE A 53 -1.14 -1.83 0.88
N ASP A 54 -0.25 -2.69 0.37
CA ASP A 54 0.26 -3.87 1.08
C ASP A 54 0.99 -3.54 2.39
N ARG A 55 1.58 -2.34 2.51
CA ARG A 55 2.26 -1.89 3.72
C ARG A 55 1.33 -1.48 4.87
N ASN A 56 0.02 -1.42 4.63
CA ASN A 56 -0.92 -1.02 5.66
C ASN A 56 -1.09 -2.08 6.74
N ASP A 57 -0.87 -3.37 6.44
CA ASP A 57 -1.12 -4.45 7.40
C ASP A 57 -0.16 -4.40 8.60
N GLU A 58 1.15 -4.28 8.34
CA GLU A 58 2.18 -4.14 9.38
C GLU A 58 1.93 -2.91 10.26
N LEU A 59 1.68 -1.75 9.63
CA LEU A 59 1.42 -0.50 10.33
C LEU A 59 0.16 -0.54 11.19
N ILE A 60 -0.88 -1.27 10.75
CA ILE A 60 -2.11 -1.43 11.51
C ILE A 60 -1.91 -2.42 12.65
N ALA A 61 -1.19 -3.51 12.44
CA ALA A 61 -0.85 -4.47 13.50
C ALA A 61 -0.12 -3.78 14.66
N ASP A 62 0.88 -2.95 14.36
CA ASP A 62 1.61 -2.17 15.37
C ASP A 62 0.70 -1.23 16.15
N LYS A 63 -0.18 -0.51 15.45
CA LYS A 63 -1.16 0.39 16.09
C LYS A 63 -2.17 -0.38 16.94
N MET A 64 -2.55 -1.58 16.52
CA MET A 64 -3.49 -2.44 17.26
C MET A 64 -2.90 -2.85 18.60
N VAL A 65 -1.63 -3.28 18.64
CA VAL A 65 -0.93 -3.64 19.89
C VAL A 65 -1.00 -2.52 20.91
N VAL A 66 -0.71 -1.29 20.48
CA VAL A 66 -0.78 -0.09 21.32
C VAL A 66 -2.21 0.21 21.77
N SER A 67 -3.18 0.14 20.85
CA SER A 67 -4.58 0.48 21.16
C SER A 67 -5.28 -0.49 22.11
N MET A 68 -4.81 -1.74 22.14
CA MET A 68 -5.41 -2.84 22.90
C MET A 68 -4.63 -3.17 24.17
N ASP A 69 -3.61 -2.38 24.54
CA ASP A 69 -2.69 -2.65 25.65
C ASP A 69 -2.16 -4.10 25.66
N LEU A 70 -1.90 -4.65 24.46
CA LEU A 70 -1.41 -6.01 24.33
C LEU A 70 0.08 -6.06 24.59
N THR A 71 0.53 -7.06 25.33
CA THR A 71 1.95 -7.43 25.40
C THR A 71 2.17 -8.70 24.59
N PRO A 72 2.71 -8.62 23.36
CA PRO A 72 3.01 -9.80 22.56
C PRO A 72 3.94 -10.75 23.32
N ALA A 73 3.76 -12.05 23.14
CA ALA A 73 4.67 -13.03 23.73
C ALA A 73 6.08 -12.84 23.14
N LYS A 74 7.10 -12.75 23.99
CA LYS A 74 8.50 -12.57 23.55
C LYS A 74 9.02 -13.70 22.66
N GLN A 75 8.40 -14.88 22.73
CA GLN A 75 8.76 -16.05 21.95
C GLN A 75 7.48 -16.80 21.54
N SER A 76 7.49 -17.32 20.31
CA SER A 76 6.46 -18.25 19.86
C SER A 76 6.56 -19.55 20.66
N GLN A 77 5.43 -19.97 21.26
CA GLN A 77 5.31 -21.30 21.86
C GLN A 77 5.11 -22.40 20.80
N VAL A 78 4.97 -22.02 19.53
CA VAL A 78 4.79 -22.92 18.40
C VAL A 78 6.08 -22.98 17.59
N LYS A 79 6.57 -24.20 17.35
CA LYS A 79 7.71 -24.45 16.47
C LYS A 79 7.24 -24.38 15.02
N PHE A 80 7.32 -23.19 14.43
CA PHE A 80 6.97 -22.97 13.03
C PHE A 80 8.05 -23.53 12.11
N ASN A 81 7.71 -24.51 11.27
CA ASN A 81 8.60 -25.13 10.28
C ASN A 81 8.23 -24.71 8.85
N GLY A 82 7.83 -23.45 8.67
CA GLY A 82 7.55 -22.88 7.35
C GLY A 82 8.77 -22.11 6.82
N ASN A 83 8.86 -21.99 5.50
CA ASN A 83 9.93 -21.22 4.83
C ASN A 83 9.67 -19.69 4.85
N GLN A 84 8.95 -19.20 5.86
CA GLN A 84 8.65 -17.78 6.03
C GLN A 84 9.58 -17.21 7.10
N VAL A 85 10.16 -16.05 6.82
CA VAL A 85 10.94 -15.31 7.82
C VAL A 85 10.00 -14.38 8.55
N VAL A 86 9.81 -14.61 9.85
CA VAL A 86 9.07 -13.70 10.73
C VAL A 86 10.08 -12.77 11.36
N PHE A 87 10.07 -11.49 10.97
CA PHE A 87 10.80 -10.44 11.66
C PHE A 87 9.88 -9.91 12.77
N TYR A 88 10.38 -9.88 14.01
CA TYR A 88 9.72 -9.23 15.15
C TYR A 88 10.24 -7.81 15.32
#